data_AF-A0AAN5NA98-F1
#
_entry.id   AF-A0AAN5NA98-F1
#
_cell.length_a   1.000
_cell.length_b   1.000
_cell.length_c   1.000
_cell.angle_alpha   90.00
_cell.angle_beta   90.00
_cell.angle_gamma   90.00
#
_symmetry.space_group_name_H-M   'P 1'
#
loop_
_entity.id
_entity.type
_entity.pdbx_description
1 polymer ?
#
loop_
_entity_poly.entity_id
_entity_poly.type
_entity_poly.pdbx_seq_one_letter_code
_entity_poly.pdbx_strand_id
1 'polypeptide(L)' 'AGYGTEFGEKEHLLLRDKLKNIKGKFLVTINDHTKVREWYKDFNIKEVKVMYSVSNQASARKEYGELIITNF' A
#
# COMPACT_ATOMS: atom_id res chain seq x y z
N ALA A 1 9.95 14.36 -6.06
CA ALA A 1 9.58 15.16 -4.89
C ALA A 1 8.45 14.44 -4.17
N GLY A 2 8.65 14.05 -2.91
CA GLY A 2 7.59 13.42 -2.12
C GLY A 2 6.57 14.44 -1.64
N TYR A 3 5.36 13.99 -1.32
CA TYR A 3 4.38 14.78 -0.57
C TYR A 3 5.09 15.32 0.69
N GLY A 4 5.08 16.64 0.93
CA GLY A 4 5.90 17.33 1.92
C GLY A 4 5.59 17.01 3.40
N THR A 5 5.12 15.80 3.68
CA THR A 5 4.69 15.26 4.96
C THR A 5 5.11 13.81 5.05
N GLU A 6 5.75 13.42 6.14
CA GLU A 6 6.07 12.01 6.40
C GLU A 6 4.79 11.20 6.65
N PHE A 7 4.71 10.05 6.00
CA PHE A 7 3.69 9.03 6.28
C PHE A 7 4.44 7.79 6.79
N GLY A 8 4.61 7.72 8.10
CA GLY A 8 5.42 6.72 8.76
C GLY A 8 4.59 5.63 9.43
N GLU A 9 5.25 4.87 10.30
CA GLU A 9 4.64 3.77 11.06
C GLU A 9 3.43 4.22 11.87
N LYS A 10 3.50 5.37 12.54
CA LYS A 10 2.41 5.91 13.36
C LYS A 10 1.15 6.16 12.52
N GLU A 11 1.31 6.77 11.35
CA GLU A 11 0.21 7.07 10.44
C GLU A 11 -0.40 5.79 9.86
N HIS A 12 0.44 4.80 9.53
CA HIS A 12 -0.03 3.48 9.08
C HIS A 12 -0.85 2.75 10.15
N LEU A 13 -0.41 2.75 11.40
CA LEU A 13 -1.13 2.10 12.50
C LEU A 13 -2.46 2.81 12.79
N LEU A 14 -2.47 4.15 12.79
CA LEU A 14 -3.70 4.93 12.96
C LEU A 14 -4.70 4.65 11.83
N LEU A 15 -4.23 4.57 10.58
CA LEU A 15 -5.07 4.21 9.43
C LEU A 15 -5.65 2.81 9.58
N ARG A 16 -4.81 1.82 9.91
CA ARG A 16 -5.22 0.43 10.16
C ARG A 16 -6.34 0.34 11.20
N ASP A 17 -6.20 1.04 12.32
CA ASP A 17 -7.16 0.98 13.42
C ASP A 17 -8.52 1.61 13.04
N LYS A 18 -8.50 2.65 12.19
CA LYS A 18 -9.72 3.21 11.60
C LYS A 18 -10.37 2.25 10.61
N LEU A 19 -9.58 1.62 9.74
CA LEU A 19 -10.06 0.66 8.74
C LEU A 19 -10.64 -0.61 9.37
N LYS A 20 -10.13 -1.04 10.53
CA LYS A 20 -10.67 -2.18 11.27
C LYS A 20 -12.13 -2.00 11.68
N ASN A 21 -12.57 -0.76 11.92
CA ASN A 21 -13.90 -0.45 12.43
C ASN A 21 -14.84 0.17 11.39
N ILE A 22 -14.42 0.24 10.12
CA ILE A 22 -15.24 0.86 9.08
C ILE A 22 -16.40 -0.08 8.70
N LYS A 23 -17.62 0.47 8.69
CA LYS A 23 -18.83 -0.28 8.31
C LYS A 23 -18.96 -0.47 6.79
N GLY A 24 -18.27 0.35 6.01
CA GLY A 24 -18.25 0.29 4.54
C GLY A 24 -17.18 -0.66 4.02
N LYS A 25 -17.20 -0.91 2.70
CA LYS A 25 -16.10 -1.59 2.02
C LYS A 25 -14.94 -0.61 1.80
N PHE A 26 -13.72 -1.07 1.98
CA PHE A 26 -12.53 -0.28 1.66
C PHE A 26 -11.57 -1.05 0.75
N LEU A 27 -10.80 -0.27 -0.01
CA LEU A 27 -9.65 -0.73 -0.77
C LEU A 27 -8.53 0.28 -0.56
N VAL A 28 -7.36 -0.22 -0.16
CA VAL A 28 -6.15 0.58 0.05
C VAL A 28 -5.01 -0.05 -0.74
N THR A 29 -4.32 0.77 -1.53
CA THR A 29 -3.12 0.37 -2.28
C THR A 29 -1.89 0.97 -1.62
N ILE A 30 -0.94 0.13 -1.22
CA ILE A 30 0.33 0.57 -0.60
C ILE A 30 1.48 -0.20 -1.26
N ASN A 31 2.65 0.42 -1.35
CA ASN A 31 3.86 -0.27 -1.81
C ASN A 31 4.14 -1.53 -0.98
N ASP A 32 4.65 -2.56 -1.64
CA ASP A 32 5.02 -3.80 -1.00
C ASP A 32 6.26 -3.63 -0.11
N HIS A 33 6.03 -3.70 1.20
CA HIS A 33 7.07 -3.59 2.21
C HIS A 33 6.74 -4.53 3.37
N THR A 34 7.76 -5.20 3.94
CA THR A 34 7.60 -6.20 5.01
C THR A 34 6.75 -5.68 6.16
N LYS A 35 7.07 -4.50 6.69
CA LYS A 35 6.29 -3.83 7.75
C LYS A 35 4.81 -3.63 7.42
N VAL A 36 4.47 -3.26 6.18
CA VAL A 36 3.07 -3.07 5.75
C VAL A 36 2.34 -4.40 5.79
N ARG A 37 2.97 -5.48 5.31
CA ARG A 37 2.40 -6.84 5.41
C ARG A 37 2.15 -7.24 6.86
N GLU A 38 3.08 -6.93 7.76
CA GLU A 38 2.94 -7.24 9.19
C GLU A 38 1.81 -6.48 9.86
N TRP A 39 1.69 -5.17 9.60
CA TRP A 39 0.64 -4.35 10.22
C TRP A 39 -0.76 -4.69 9.71
N TYR A 40 -0.88 -5.01 8.43
CA TYR A 40 -2.16 -5.28 7.76
C TYR A 40 -2.48 -6.79 7.63
N LYS A 41 -1.72 -7.67 8.28
CA LYS A 41 -1.83 -9.13 8.17
C LYS A 41 -3.23 -9.71 8.45
N ASP A 42 -4.04 -8.97 9.22
CA ASP A 42 -5.40 -9.38 9.61
C ASP A 42 -6.47 -8.98 8.55
N PHE A 43 -6.06 -8.33 7.46
CA PHE A 43 -6.92 -7.95 6.32
C PHE A 43 -6.67 -8.84 5.09
N ASN A 44 -7.54 -8.72 4.09
CA ASN A 44 -7.33 -9.40 2.82
C ASN A 44 -6.24 -8.66 2.04
N ILE A 45 -5.07 -9.30 1.85
CA ILE A 45 -3.95 -8.72 1.11
C ILE A 45 -3.78 -9.47 -0.22
N LYS A 46 -3.73 -8.72 -1.32
CA LYS A 46 -3.37 -9.21 -2.65
C LYS A 46 -2.13 -8.49 -3.17
N GLU A 47 -1.08 -9.24 -3.44
CA GLU A 47 0.10 -8.74 -4.14
C GLU A 47 -0.20 -8.56 -5.63
N VAL A 48 0.15 -7.40 -6.18
CA VAL A 48 0.08 -7.12 -7.61
C VAL A 48 1.40 -6.52 -8.07
N LYS A 49 1.87 -6.95 -9.24
CA LYS A 49 3.03 -6.34 -9.88
C LYS A 49 2.54 -5.23 -10.79
N VAL A 50 2.95 -4.01 -10.52
CA VAL A 50 2.66 -2.88 -11.39
C VAL A 50 3.90 -2.53 -12.21
N MET A 51 3.71 -2.44 -13.51
CA MET A 51 4.67 -1.82 -14.41
C MET A 51 4.32 -0.35 -14.51
N TYR A 52 5.09 0.54 -13.86
CA TYR A 52 4.97 1.96 -14.16
C TYR A 52 5.49 2.21 -15.57
N SER A 53 4.57 2.33 -16.53
CA SER A 53 4.86 2.58 -17.95
C SER A 53 5.33 4.02 -18.22
N VAL A 54 5.25 4.90 -17.22
CA VAL A 54 5.65 6.32 -17.31
C VAL A 54 7.15 6.46 -17.05
N SER A 55 7.97 5.87 -17.92
CA SER A 55 9.41 6.12 -17.93
C SER A 55 9.93 6.06 -19.38
N ASN A 56 10.42 7.21 -19.87
CA ASN A 56 11.03 7.35 -21.21
C ASN A 56 12.40 6.63 -21.35
N GLN A 57 12.84 5.89 -20.32
CA GLN A 57 14.08 5.12 -20.33
C GLN A 57 13.79 3.64 -20.05
N ALA A 58 14.31 2.76 -20.92
CA ALA A 58 14.14 1.31 -20.81
C ALA A 58 14.65 0.72 -19.47
N SER A 59 15.61 1.39 -18.82
CA SER A 59 16.20 1.03 -17.52
C SER A 59 15.36 1.43 -16.29
N ALA A 60 14.34 2.28 -16.46
CA ALA A 60 13.47 2.77 -15.39
C ALA A 60 12.13 2.01 -15.30
N ARG A 61 11.92 1.00 -16.16
CA ARG A 61 10.86 -0.01 -16.04
C ARG A 61 11.19 -0.97 -14.89
N LYS A 62 11.17 -0.45 -13.67
CA LYS A 62 11.30 -1.25 -12.47
C LYS A 62 9.91 -1.81 -12.15
N GLU A 63 9.81 -3.11 -11.93
CA GLU A 63 8.61 -3.71 -11.38
C GLU A 63 8.51 -3.27 -9.91
N TYR A 64 7.42 -2.62 -9.55
CA TYR A 64 7.13 -2.32 -8.16
C TYR A 64 6.03 -3.27 -7.70
N GLY A 65 6.26 -3.92 -6.56
CA GLY A 65 5.22 -4.65 -5.88
C GLY A 65 4.28 -3.66 -5.20
N GLU A 66 2.99 -3.79 -5.47
CA GLU A 66 1.94 -3.11 -4.73
C GLU A 66 1.09 -4.15 -3.99
N LEU A 67 0.59 -3.76 -2.82
CA LEU A 67 -0.33 -4.53 -2.00
C LEU A 67 -1.70 -3.87 -2.08
N ILE A 68 -2.69 -4.64 -2.51
CA ILE A 68 -4.10 -4.27 -2.43
C ILE A 68 -4.65 -4.87 -1.13
N ILE A 69 -5.13 -4.00 -0.23
CA ILE A 69 -5.65 -4.38 1.08
C ILE A 69 -7.15 -4.05 1.12
N THR A 70 -7.98 -5.05 1.41
CA THR A 70 -9.45 -4.93 1.46
C THR A 70 -10.06 -5.55 2.73
N ASN A 71 -11.31 -5.20 3.02
CA ASN A 71 -12.15 -5.86 4.04
C ASN A 71 -13.26 -6.75 3.46
N PHE A 72 -13.12 -7.14 2.19
CA PHE A 72 -14.06 -7.99 1.46
C PHE A 72 -13.29 -8.93 0.52
#